data_AF-A0A4Q9QH05-F1
#
_entry.id   AF-A0A4Q9QH05-F1
#
_cell.length_a   1.000
_cell.length_b   1.000
_cell.length_c   1.000
_cell.angle_alpha   90.00
_cell.angle_beta   90.00
_cell.angle_gamma   90.00
#
_symmetry.space_group_name_H-M   'P 1'
#
loop_
_entity.id
_entity.type
_entity.pdbx_description
1 polymer ?
#
loop_
_entity_poly.entity_id
_entity_poly.type
_entity_poly.pdbx_seq_one_letter_code
_entity_poly.pdbx_strand_id
1 'polypeptide(L)'
;MPVSISPHYEAEKLEAPDIDDIIDVYEDRIQHWVIEPAKLLANTEHGGPAAFCILLTYFEGAWSYLMRKSSSGRSKEYFKYGFTDAFTLSGNPEQLLLRVGQLLYEDARCGFFHDGLFRGKVFFADMNRDMVITLPVRDGNLDIEGEIQSILIDVKRCISAVEKHFSATISSLRDTSSTEKRAEFFKFFKSQCDWEQPGPIVGIREPGK
;
A
#
# COMPACT_ATOMS: atom_id res chain seq x y z
N MET A 1 1.00 25.22 -18.89
CA MET A 1 -0.13 24.53 -18.23
C MET A 1 0.42 23.98 -16.95
N PRO A 2 -0.20 24.24 -15.79
CA PRO A 2 0.25 23.64 -14.54
C PRO A 2 0.19 22.11 -14.67
N VAL A 3 1.22 21.43 -14.16
CA VAL A 3 1.30 19.96 -14.15
C VAL A 3 1.06 19.51 -12.71
N SER A 4 -0.10 18.88 -12.46
CA SER A 4 -0.40 18.31 -11.15
C SER A 4 0.46 17.07 -10.90
N ILE A 5 1.12 17.03 -9.74
CA ILE A 5 1.96 15.90 -9.30
C ILE A 5 1.32 15.11 -8.15
N SER A 6 0.26 15.65 -7.57
CA SER A 6 -0.58 15.11 -6.51
C SER A 6 -1.86 15.95 -6.43
N PRO A 7 -2.93 15.50 -5.74
CA PRO A 7 -4.22 16.21 -5.74
C PRO A 7 -4.17 17.65 -5.24
N HIS A 8 -3.23 18.00 -4.34
CA HIS A 8 -3.10 19.35 -3.80
C HIS A 8 -1.82 20.09 -4.22
N TYR A 9 -0.86 19.42 -4.86
CA TYR A 9 0.41 20.04 -5.28
C TYR A 9 0.69 19.92 -6.78
N GLU A 10 1.22 21.00 -7.33
CA GLU A 10 1.72 21.12 -8.70
C GLU A 10 3.25 20.92 -8.74
N ALA A 11 3.81 20.74 -9.94
CA ALA A 11 5.22 20.42 -10.16
C ALA A 11 6.19 21.43 -9.53
N GLU A 12 5.76 22.68 -9.38
CA GLU A 12 6.47 23.79 -8.73
C GLU A 12 6.84 23.47 -7.27
N LYS A 13 6.06 22.63 -6.57
CA LYS A 13 6.38 22.15 -5.21
C LYS A 13 7.64 21.28 -5.16
N LEU A 14 8.10 20.77 -6.31
CA LEU A 14 9.34 20.00 -6.46
C LEU A 14 10.45 20.79 -7.19
N GLU A 15 10.28 22.10 -7.38
CA GLU A 15 11.36 22.97 -7.86
C GLU A 15 12.24 23.40 -6.68
N ALA A 16 13.40 22.75 -6.52
CA ALA A 16 14.29 22.91 -5.37
C ALA A 16 13.61 22.65 -4.01
N PRO A 17 12.99 21.47 -3.82
CA PRO A 17 12.18 21.19 -2.64
C PRO A 17 13.05 21.02 -1.40
N ASP A 18 12.52 21.44 -0.26
CA ASP A 18 13.02 20.93 1.01
C ASP A 18 12.42 19.55 1.33
N ILE A 19 12.82 18.98 2.46
CA ILE A 19 12.32 17.66 2.85
C ILE A 19 10.84 17.68 3.23
N ASP A 20 10.34 18.76 3.82
CA ASP A 20 8.95 18.82 4.25
C ASP A 20 8.04 18.96 3.03
N ASP A 21 8.48 19.66 1.97
CA ASP A 21 7.80 19.66 0.66
C ASP A 21 7.63 18.25 0.09
N ILE A 22 8.67 17.41 0.19
CA ILE A 22 8.62 16.03 -0.30
C ILE A 22 7.73 15.15 0.57
N ILE A 23 7.77 15.34 1.90
CA ILE A 23 6.86 14.65 2.82
C ILE A 23 5.42 15.01 2.50
N ASP A 24 5.12 16.29 2.25
CA ASP A 24 3.79 16.76 1.87
C ASP A 24 3.31 16.08 0.59
N VAL A 25 4.13 16.04 -0.47
CA VAL A 25 3.76 15.39 -1.73
C VAL A 25 3.59 13.88 -1.56
N TYR A 26 4.45 13.21 -0.78
CA TYR A 26 4.30 11.79 -0.49
C TYR A 26 3.01 11.50 0.29
N GLU A 27 2.74 12.30 1.32
CA GLU A 27 1.51 12.24 2.12
C GLU A 27 0.28 12.36 1.23
N ASP A 28 0.25 13.41 0.42
CA ASP A 28 -0.87 13.75 -0.44
C ASP A 28 -1.17 12.65 -1.47
N ARG A 29 -0.12 12.09 -2.08
CA ARG A 29 -0.26 10.98 -3.04
C ARG A 29 -0.87 9.76 -2.41
N ILE A 30 -0.34 9.28 -1.28
CA ILE A 30 -0.87 8.05 -0.68
C ILE A 30 -2.27 8.29 -0.10
N GLN A 31 -2.50 9.44 0.55
CA GLN A 31 -3.80 9.77 1.11
C GLN A 31 -4.87 9.82 0.01
N HIS A 32 -4.59 10.53 -1.09
CA HIS A 32 -5.62 10.85 -2.07
C HIS A 32 -5.62 9.99 -3.34
N TRP A 33 -4.57 9.20 -3.60
CA TRP A 33 -4.59 8.19 -4.67
C TRP A 33 -4.90 6.78 -4.17
N VAL A 34 -4.68 6.50 -2.88
CA VAL A 34 -4.87 5.14 -2.32
C VAL A 34 -5.95 5.12 -1.25
N ILE A 35 -5.75 5.84 -0.14
CA ILE A 35 -6.59 5.68 1.07
C ILE A 35 -8.01 6.23 0.85
N GLU A 36 -8.15 7.48 0.42
CA GLU A 36 -9.46 8.10 0.21
C GLU A 36 -10.27 7.45 -0.91
N PRO A 37 -9.68 7.10 -2.08
CA PRO A 37 -10.39 6.31 -3.08
C PRO A 37 -10.87 4.95 -2.57
N ALA A 38 -10.05 4.24 -1.77
CA ALA A 38 -10.46 2.99 -1.15
C ALA A 38 -11.62 3.18 -0.16
N LYS A 39 -11.59 4.24 0.67
CA LYS A 39 -12.70 4.60 1.56
C LYS A 39 -13.99 4.87 0.81
N LEU A 40 -13.91 5.63 -0.29
CA LEU A 40 -15.07 5.96 -1.12
C LEU A 40 -15.71 4.68 -1.68
N LEU A 41 -14.90 3.81 -2.30
CA LEU A 41 -15.36 2.55 -2.85
C LEU A 41 -15.88 1.58 -1.78
N ALA A 42 -15.26 1.53 -0.60
CA ALA A 42 -15.73 0.65 0.48
C ALA A 42 -17.11 1.05 1.03
N ASN A 43 -17.59 2.25 0.72
CA ASN A 43 -18.92 2.74 1.09
C ASN A 43 -19.95 2.59 -0.03
N THR A 44 -19.58 2.07 -1.20
CA THR A 44 -20.53 1.74 -2.27
C THR A 44 -20.95 0.28 -2.19
N GLU A 45 -22.18 -0.01 -2.64
CA GLU A 45 -22.66 -1.38 -2.78
C GLU A 45 -21.69 -2.15 -3.71
N HIS A 46 -21.24 -3.33 -3.25
CA HIS A 46 -20.26 -4.17 -3.93
C HIS A 46 -18.86 -3.53 -4.18
N GLY A 47 -18.57 -2.36 -3.63
CA GLY A 47 -17.28 -1.68 -3.85
C GLY A 47 -16.12 -2.22 -3.01
N GLY A 48 -16.39 -3.06 -2.01
CA GLY A 48 -15.37 -3.64 -1.11
C GLY A 48 -14.20 -4.32 -1.83
N PRO A 49 -14.42 -5.28 -2.75
CA PRO A 49 -13.35 -5.91 -3.52
C PRO A 49 -12.47 -4.91 -4.27
N ALA A 50 -13.08 -3.92 -4.94
CA ALA A 50 -12.35 -2.88 -5.68
C ALA A 50 -11.55 -1.96 -4.74
N ALA A 51 -12.12 -1.58 -3.61
CA ALA A 51 -11.42 -0.83 -2.56
C ALA A 51 -10.20 -1.60 -2.03
N PHE A 52 -10.36 -2.91 -1.81
CA PHE A 52 -9.25 -3.75 -1.36
C PHE A 52 -8.16 -3.86 -2.42
N CYS A 53 -8.50 -3.94 -3.71
CA CYS A 53 -7.50 -3.90 -4.80
C CYS A 53 -6.65 -2.64 -4.77
N ILE A 54 -7.25 -1.47 -4.53
CA ILE A 54 -6.51 -0.22 -4.37
C ILE A 54 -5.56 -0.33 -3.18
N LEU A 55 -6.02 -0.82 -2.03
CA LEU A 55 -5.17 -1.00 -0.85
C LEU A 55 -3.97 -1.93 -1.10
N LEU A 56 -4.10 -2.97 -1.92
CA LEU A 56 -2.98 -3.88 -2.22
C LEU A 56 -1.78 -3.14 -2.84
N THR A 57 -1.98 -1.99 -3.47
CA THR A 57 -0.89 -1.17 -4.03
C THR A 57 0.00 -0.53 -2.95
N TYR A 58 -0.50 -0.41 -1.73
CA TYR A 58 0.18 0.26 -0.62
C TYR A 58 1.40 -0.52 -0.12
N PHE A 59 1.27 -1.83 0.08
CA PHE A 59 2.19 -2.61 0.91
C PHE A 59 3.62 -2.64 0.39
N GLU A 60 3.82 -2.87 -0.91
CA GLU A 60 5.15 -2.88 -1.50
C GLU A 60 5.82 -1.49 -1.42
N GLY A 61 5.05 -0.44 -1.69
CA GLY A 61 5.52 0.94 -1.60
C GLY A 61 5.93 1.28 -0.16
N ALA A 62 5.04 1.02 0.80
CA ALA A 62 5.28 1.26 2.22
C ALA A 62 6.59 0.59 2.69
N TRP A 63 6.79 -0.69 2.35
CA TRP A 63 8.04 -1.39 2.69
C TRP A 63 9.27 -0.82 1.98
N SER A 64 9.13 -0.40 0.72
CA SER A 64 10.22 0.26 -0.02
C SER A 64 10.68 1.55 0.65
N TYR A 65 9.72 2.39 1.10
CA TYR A 65 10.01 3.62 1.83
C TYR A 65 10.58 3.34 3.22
N LEU A 66 10.09 2.32 3.92
CA LEU A 66 10.64 1.92 5.21
C LEU A 66 12.09 1.41 5.07
N MET A 67 12.40 0.63 4.03
CA MET A 67 13.73 0.06 3.79
C MET A 67 14.66 0.99 3.01
N ARG A 68 14.14 2.10 2.48
CA ARG A 68 14.82 3.07 1.59
C ARG A 68 15.51 2.39 0.41
N LYS A 69 14.85 1.38 -0.14
CA LYS A 69 15.38 0.51 -1.21
C LYS A 69 14.30 0.20 -2.21
N SER A 70 14.70 0.12 -3.47
CA SER A 70 13.80 -0.33 -4.54
C SER A 70 13.43 -1.80 -4.33
N SER A 71 12.15 -2.08 -4.58
CA SER A 71 11.57 -3.41 -4.66
C SER A 71 11.85 -4.12 -6.00
N SER A 72 12.59 -3.50 -6.93
CA SER A 72 12.88 -4.08 -8.25
C SER A 72 13.44 -5.49 -8.14
N GLY A 73 12.81 -6.45 -8.82
CA GLY A 73 13.13 -7.88 -8.75
C GLY A 73 12.67 -8.60 -7.47
N ARG A 74 12.05 -7.90 -6.52
CA ARG A 74 11.65 -8.41 -5.18
C ARG A 74 10.24 -7.98 -4.75
N SER A 75 9.36 -7.67 -5.71
CA SER A 75 8.01 -7.17 -5.45
C SER A 75 7.20 -8.05 -4.47
N LYS A 76 7.26 -9.37 -4.62
CA LYS A 76 6.62 -10.33 -3.69
C LYS A 76 7.12 -10.21 -2.27
N GLU A 77 8.44 -10.13 -2.10
CA GLU A 77 9.08 -10.02 -0.79
C GLU A 77 8.67 -8.71 -0.10
N TYR A 78 8.74 -7.60 -0.83
CA TYR A 78 8.42 -6.27 -0.31
C TYR A 78 6.94 -6.14 0.03
N PHE A 79 6.06 -6.65 -0.83
CA PHE A 79 4.64 -6.70 -0.55
C PHE A 79 4.36 -7.49 0.73
N LYS A 80 4.93 -8.69 0.86
CA LYS A 80 4.72 -9.56 2.02
C LYS A 80 5.12 -8.87 3.32
N TYR A 81 6.31 -8.28 3.37
CA TYR A 81 6.77 -7.62 4.59
C TYR A 81 6.00 -6.32 4.87
N GLY A 82 5.68 -5.52 3.85
CA GLY A 82 4.85 -4.33 4.03
C GLY A 82 3.44 -4.64 4.51
N PHE A 83 2.87 -5.77 4.06
CA PHE A 83 1.60 -6.27 4.60
C PHE A 83 1.74 -6.66 6.07
N THR A 84 2.75 -7.45 6.41
CA THR A 84 2.98 -7.87 7.80
C THR A 84 3.15 -6.67 8.73
N ASP A 85 3.94 -5.67 8.32
CA ASP A 85 4.20 -4.45 9.08
C ASP A 85 2.91 -3.65 9.37
N ALA A 86 2.09 -3.45 8.34
CA ALA A 86 0.81 -2.75 8.44
C ALA A 86 -0.22 -3.44 9.36
N PHE A 87 -0.11 -4.75 9.55
CA PHE A 87 -1.06 -5.56 10.33
C PHE A 87 -0.46 -6.15 11.63
N THR A 88 0.70 -5.65 12.09
CA THR A 88 1.32 -6.06 13.37
C THR A 88 0.37 -5.93 14.57
N LEU A 89 -0.54 -4.96 14.55
CA LEU A 89 -1.53 -4.73 15.61
C LEU A 89 -2.84 -5.53 15.45
N SER A 90 -2.95 -6.41 14.45
CA SER A 90 -4.14 -7.25 14.22
C SER A 90 -4.32 -8.35 15.27
N GLY A 91 -3.29 -8.64 16.06
CA GLY A 91 -3.26 -9.74 17.02
C GLY A 91 -2.95 -11.11 16.40
N ASN A 92 -2.74 -11.18 15.08
CA ASN A 92 -2.27 -12.39 14.42
C ASN A 92 -0.75 -12.57 14.61
N PRO A 93 -0.24 -13.81 14.74
CA PRO A 93 1.20 -14.06 14.77
C PRO A 93 1.89 -13.56 13.50
N GLU A 94 3.08 -12.98 13.63
CA GLU A 94 3.85 -12.44 12.50
C GLU A 94 4.09 -13.47 11.39
N GLN A 95 4.44 -14.70 11.76
CA GLN A 95 4.65 -15.79 10.80
C GLN A 95 3.37 -16.11 10.00
N LEU A 96 2.20 -16.02 10.64
CA LEU A 96 0.94 -16.20 9.97
C LEU A 96 0.65 -15.03 9.02
N LEU A 97 0.94 -13.80 9.43
CA LEU A 97 0.80 -12.61 8.57
C LEU A 97 1.73 -12.68 7.35
N LEU A 98 2.96 -13.19 7.50
CA LEU A 98 3.87 -13.40 6.36
C LEU A 98 3.29 -14.40 5.36
N ARG A 99 2.66 -15.48 5.84
CA ARG A 99 1.99 -16.48 4.97
C ARG A 99 0.75 -15.89 4.28
N VAL A 100 -0.02 -15.07 5.00
CA VAL A 100 -1.15 -14.33 4.43
C VAL A 100 -0.68 -13.33 3.38
N GLY A 101 0.36 -12.55 3.65
CA GLY A 101 0.92 -11.59 2.69
C GLY A 101 1.42 -12.26 1.41
N GLN A 102 2.05 -13.43 1.54
CA GLN A 102 2.41 -14.27 0.39
C GLN A 102 1.17 -14.69 -0.41
N LEU A 103 0.13 -15.22 0.25
CA LEU A 103 -1.10 -15.66 -0.39
C LEU A 103 -1.81 -14.50 -1.08
N LEU A 104 -1.94 -13.35 -0.41
CA LEU A 104 -2.57 -12.16 -0.98
C LEU A 104 -1.80 -11.58 -2.15
N TYR A 105 -0.47 -11.69 -2.17
CA TYR A 105 0.30 -11.31 -3.35
C TYR A 105 -0.06 -12.17 -4.57
N GLU A 106 -0.15 -13.48 -4.38
CA GLU A 106 -0.40 -14.45 -5.46
C GLU A 106 -1.86 -14.42 -5.92
N ASP A 107 -2.80 -14.49 -4.97
CA ASP A 107 -4.21 -14.77 -5.21
C ASP A 107 -5.09 -13.52 -5.24
N ALA A 108 -4.64 -12.43 -4.62
CA ALA A 108 -5.36 -11.16 -4.60
C ALA A 108 -4.71 -10.17 -5.58
N ARG A 109 -3.44 -9.81 -5.38
CA ARG A 109 -2.77 -8.84 -6.25
C ARG A 109 -2.58 -9.42 -7.66
N CYS A 110 -1.74 -10.43 -7.83
CA CYS A 110 -1.49 -11.01 -9.15
C CYS A 110 -2.76 -11.62 -9.75
N GLY A 111 -3.54 -12.37 -8.96
CA GLY A 111 -4.82 -12.94 -9.39
C GLY A 111 -5.78 -11.87 -9.92
N PHE A 112 -6.05 -10.81 -9.18
CA PHE A 112 -6.99 -9.78 -9.63
C PHE A 112 -6.47 -8.99 -10.84
N PHE A 113 -5.18 -8.62 -10.85
CA PHE A 113 -4.63 -7.84 -11.96
C PHE A 113 -4.51 -8.63 -13.27
N HIS A 114 -4.33 -9.96 -13.23
CA HIS A 114 -4.20 -10.79 -14.43
C HIS A 114 -5.51 -11.48 -14.83
N ASP A 115 -6.32 -11.90 -13.87
CA ASP A 115 -7.50 -12.73 -14.08
C ASP A 115 -8.82 -11.98 -13.82
N GLY A 116 -8.76 -10.76 -13.26
CA GLY A 116 -9.93 -9.98 -12.88
C GLY A 116 -10.68 -10.52 -11.65
N LEU A 117 -10.08 -11.49 -10.93
CA LEU A 117 -10.73 -12.25 -9.88
C LEU A 117 -9.79 -12.46 -8.68
N PHE A 118 -10.37 -12.43 -7.47
CA PHE A 118 -9.72 -12.97 -6.29
C PHE A 118 -9.78 -14.50 -6.35
N ARG A 119 -8.64 -15.18 -6.16
CA ARG A 119 -8.61 -16.65 -6.18
C ARG A 119 -9.15 -17.24 -4.88
N GLY A 120 -9.54 -18.52 -4.95
CA GLY A 120 -10.57 -19.16 -4.12
C GLY A 120 -10.41 -19.20 -2.59
N LYS A 121 -9.38 -18.57 -2.02
CA LYS A 121 -9.18 -18.49 -0.58
C LYS A 121 -9.48 -17.11 0.00
N VAL A 122 -9.75 -16.11 -0.84
CA VAL A 122 -9.96 -14.73 -0.40
C VAL A 122 -11.45 -14.38 -0.46
N PHE A 123 -12.02 -14.01 0.69
CA PHE A 123 -13.43 -13.68 0.85
C PHE A 123 -13.59 -12.33 1.56
N PHE A 124 -14.73 -11.68 1.32
CA PHE A 124 -15.06 -10.38 1.93
C PHE A 124 -16.27 -10.53 2.85
N ALA A 125 -16.17 -10.00 4.06
CA ALA A 125 -17.24 -10.02 5.05
C ALA A 125 -17.13 -8.83 6.00
N ASP A 126 -18.27 -8.27 6.41
CA ASP A 126 -18.32 -7.27 7.49
C ASP A 126 -18.12 -7.99 8.83
N MET A 127 -17.11 -7.55 9.60
CA MET A 127 -16.69 -8.23 10.83
C MET A 127 -16.29 -7.22 11.92
N ASN A 128 -15.85 -7.73 13.07
CA ASN A 128 -15.32 -6.91 14.17
C ASN A 128 -13.78 -6.85 14.21
N ARG A 129 -13.10 -7.37 13.18
CA ARG A 129 -11.64 -7.42 13.02
C ARG A 129 -11.25 -7.29 11.55
N ASP A 130 -10.02 -6.87 11.27
CA ASP A 130 -9.52 -6.67 9.90
C ASP A 130 -9.57 -7.94 9.04
N MET A 131 -9.12 -9.07 9.58
CA MET A 131 -9.17 -10.35 8.90
C MET A 131 -9.42 -11.53 9.84
N VAL A 132 -10.00 -12.58 9.29
CA VAL A 132 -10.09 -13.91 9.91
C VAL A 132 -9.36 -14.89 9.01
N ILE A 133 -8.38 -15.59 9.58
CA ILE A 133 -7.59 -16.59 8.88
C ILE A 133 -8.07 -17.95 9.36
N THR A 134 -8.51 -18.81 8.44
CA THR A 134 -8.96 -20.15 8.77
C THR A 134 -7.87 -21.17 8.47
N LEU A 135 -7.65 -22.07 9.42
CA LEU A 135 -6.59 -23.07 9.43
C LEU A 135 -7.21 -24.44 9.76
N PRO A 136 -6.59 -25.55 9.33
CA PRO A 136 -7.08 -26.87 9.66
C PRO A 136 -7.01 -27.13 11.17
N VAL A 137 -7.87 -28.05 11.63
CA VAL A 137 -7.82 -28.58 13.00
C VAL A 137 -7.21 -29.96 12.95
N ARG A 138 -6.16 -30.19 13.74
CA ARG A 138 -5.48 -31.48 13.88
C ARG A 138 -5.49 -31.89 15.34
N ASP A 139 -6.01 -33.08 15.62
CA ASP A 139 -6.14 -33.64 16.98
C ASP A 139 -6.83 -32.68 17.96
N GLY A 140 -7.88 -31.99 17.49
CA GLY A 140 -8.66 -31.04 18.28
C GLY A 140 -8.01 -29.66 18.48
N ASN A 141 -6.80 -29.44 17.96
CA ASN A 141 -6.08 -28.17 18.06
C ASN A 141 -5.97 -27.49 16.70
N LEU A 142 -5.93 -26.15 16.70
CA LEU A 142 -5.67 -25.38 15.49
C LEU A 142 -4.23 -25.65 15.01
N ASP A 143 -4.07 -26.11 13.78
CA ASP A 143 -2.77 -26.34 13.16
C ASP A 143 -2.29 -25.03 12.52
N ILE A 144 -1.49 -24.26 13.27
CA ILE A 144 -0.96 -22.96 12.83
C ILE A 144 -0.02 -23.10 11.62
N GLU A 145 0.66 -24.24 11.49
CA GLU A 145 1.57 -24.51 10.37
C GLU A 145 0.82 -25.11 9.16
N GLY A 146 -0.38 -25.63 9.38
CA GLY A 146 -1.27 -26.17 8.36
C GLY A 146 -1.66 -25.16 7.30
N GLU A 147 -2.08 -25.65 6.13
CA GLU A 147 -2.41 -24.81 4.96
C GLU A 147 -3.57 -23.85 5.25
N ILE A 148 -3.39 -22.56 4.97
CA ILE A 148 -4.47 -21.56 5.06
C ILE A 148 -5.63 -22.00 4.15
N GLN A 149 -6.80 -22.20 4.76
CA GLN A 149 -8.01 -22.65 4.08
C GLN A 149 -8.76 -21.47 3.46
N SER A 150 -8.86 -20.36 4.20
CA SER A 150 -9.42 -19.11 3.72
C SER A 150 -8.95 -17.90 4.53
N ILE A 151 -9.11 -16.73 3.93
CA ILE A 151 -8.91 -15.41 4.52
C ILE A 151 -10.21 -14.64 4.29
N LEU A 152 -10.91 -14.30 5.37
CA LEU A 152 -12.03 -13.36 5.31
C LEU A 152 -11.49 -11.97 5.63
N ILE A 153 -11.89 -10.98 4.84
CA ILE A 153 -11.41 -9.60 4.92
C ILE A 153 -12.57 -8.67 5.19
N ASP A 154 -12.43 -7.87 6.25
CA ASP A 154 -13.22 -6.66 6.45
C ASP A 154 -12.47 -5.48 5.85
N VAL A 155 -12.94 -5.01 4.70
CA VAL A 155 -12.24 -3.99 3.91
C VAL A 155 -12.13 -2.68 4.67
N LYS A 156 -13.18 -2.26 5.39
CA LYS A 156 -13.19 -0.98 6.13
C LYS A 156 -12.17 -0.98 7.26
N ARG A 157 -12.01 -2.14 7.93
CA ARG A 157 -11.01 -2.31 8.98
C ARG A 157 -9.60 -2.43 8.42
N CYS A 158 -9.41 -3.10 7.27
CA CYS A 158 -8.13 -3.08 6.56
C CYS A 158 -7.71 -1.67 6.14
N ILE A 159 -8.64 -0.85 5.63
CA ILE A 159 -8.38 0.57 5.35
C ILE A 159 -7.93 1.29 6.62
N SER A 160 -8.64 1.07 7.74
CA SER A 160 -8.30 1.70 9.02
C SER A 160 -6.91 1.27 9.54
N ALA A 161 -6.51 0.02 9.31
CA ALA A 161 -5.17 -0.47 9.69
C ALA A 161 -4.08 0.19 8.83
N VAL A 162 -4.28 0.24 7.51
CA VAL A 162 -3.38 0.93 6.57
C VAL A 162 -3.26 2.41 6.89
N GLU A 163 -4.36 3.09 7.18
CA GLU A 163 -4.38 4.50 7.56
C GLU A 163 -3.58 4.76 8.83
N LYS A 164 -3.78 3.95 9.89
CA LYS A 164 -2.99 4.06 11.13
C LYS A 164 -1.50 3.84 10.89
N HIS A 165 -1.15 2.82 10.12
CA HIS A 165 0.23 2.53 9.76
C HIS A 165 0.86 3.69 8.97
N PHE A 166 0.10 4.25 8.02
CA PHE A 166 0.54 5.39 7.22
C PHE A 166 0.71 6.66 8.05
N SER A 167 -0.25 7.01 8.91
CA SER A 167 -0.15 8.17 9.81
C SER A 167 1.04 8.06 10.75
N ALA A 168 1.35 6.85 11.25
CA ALA A 168 2.54 6.62 12.06
C ALA A 168 3.84 6.84 11.25
N THR A 169 3.85 6.40 9.98
CA THR A 169 4.96 6.63 9.05
C THR A 169 5.19 8.12 8.82
N ILE A 170 4.14 8.88 8.49
CA ILE A 170 4.23 10.33 8.29
C ILE A 170 4.68 11.04 9.57
N SER A 171 4.12 10.68 10.72
CA SER A 171 4.52 11.26 12.01
C SER A 171 6.01 11.04 12.30
N SER A 172 6.52 9.85 12.00
CA SER A 172 7.95 9.51 12.13
C SER A 172 8.83 10.31 11.15
N LEU A 173 8.35 10.57 9.93
CA LEU A 173 9.07 11.40 8.95
C LEU A 173 9.07 12.89 9.32
N ARG A 174 7.99 13.38 9.93
CA ARG A 174 7.86 14.77 10.39
C ARG A 174 8.61 15.06 11.70
N ASP A 175 9.10 14.04 12.39
CA ASP A 175 9.98 14.22 13.54
C ASP A 175 11.34 14.78 13.12
N THR A 176 11.57 16.06 13.41
CA THR A 176 12.80 16.78 13.06
C THR A 176 14.04 16.26 13.77
N SER A 177 13.88 15.50 14.87
CA SER A 177 15.01 14.87 15.56
C SER A 177 15.56 13.65 14.82
N SER A 178 14.77 13.05 13.92
CA SER A 178 15.12 11.87 13.12
C SER A 178 15.88 12.22 11.83
N THR A 179 16.98 12.97 11.94
CA THR A 179 17.72 13.56 10.80
C THR A 179 18.19 12.56 9.75
N GLU A 180 18.71 11.40 10.17
CA GLU A 180 19.18 10.35 9.26
C GLU A 180 18.03 9.74 8.45
N LYS A 181 16.94 9.32 9.11
CA LYS A 181 15.75 8.76 8.44
C LYS A 181 15.18 9.73 7.42
N ARG A 182 15.14 11.01 7.79
CA ARG A 182 14.70 12.13 6.95
C ARG A 182 15.58 12.26 5.69
N ALA A 183 16.90 12.27 5.84
CA ALA A 183 17.83 12.34 4.72
C ALA A 183 17.75 11.10 3.80
N GLU A 184 17.62 9.91 4.36
CA GLU A 184 17.48 8.68 3.57
C GLU A 184 16.15 8.64 2.79
N PHE A 185 15.06 9.09 3.42
CA PHE A 185 13.76 9.24 2.76
C PHE A 185 13.85 10.20 1.58
N PHE A 186 14.45 11.39 1.77
CA PHE A 186 14.66 12.37 0.71
C PHE A 186 15.39 11.74 -0.48
N LYS A 187 16.51 11.06 -0.23
CA LYS A 187 17.32 10.41 -1.27
C LYS A 187 16.52 9.34 -2.01
N PHE A 188 15.77 8.51 -1.28
CA PHE A 188 14.97 7.46 -1.88
C PHE A 188 13.81 8.03 -2.70
N PHE A 189 13.03 8.97 -2.16
CA PHE A 189 11.92 9.60 -2.88
C PHE A 189 12.40 10.32 -4.16
N LYS A 190 13.54 11.02 -4.09
CA LYS A 190 14.21 11.61 -5.27
C LYS A 190 14.49 10.57 -6.35
N SER A 191 15.00 9.39 -5.97
CA SER A 191 15.29 8.32 -6.94
C SER A 191 14.05 7.74 -7.64
N GLN A 192 12.85 7.93 -7.06
CA GLN A 192 11.60 7.43 -7.63
C GLN A 192 10.93 8.43 -8.58
N CYS A 193 11.13 9.73 -8.34
CA CYS A 193 10.45 10.78 -9.10
C CYS A 193 11.37 11.50 -10.10
N ASP A 194 12.70 11.41 -9.93
CA ASP A 194 13.74 12.04 -10.75
C ASP A 194 13.35 13.42 -11.32
N TRP A 195 12.95 14.33 -10.43
CA TRP A 195 12.45 15.68 -10.81
C TRP A 195 13.54 16.62 -11.34
N GLU A 196 14.80 16.18 -11.40
CA GLU A 196 15.90 16.95 -11.99
C GLU A 196 16.05 16.73 -13.49
N GLN A 197 15.46 15.67 -14.04
CA GLN A 197 15.40 15.45 -15.47
C GLN A 197 14.14 16.11 -16.04
N PRO A 198 14.24 16.95 -17.08
CA PRO A 198 13.05 17.42 -17.78
C PRO A 198 12.30 16.20 -18.32
N GLY A 199 11.12 15.93 -17.76
CA GLY A 199 10.28 14.80 -18.16
C GLY A 199 9.93 14.85 -19.65
N PRO A 200 9.59 13.71 -20.26
CA PRO A 200 9.26 13.68 -21.69
C PRO A 200 7.96 14.46 -21.95
N ILE A 201 8.06 15.72 -22.33
CA ILE A 201 6.94 16.48 -22.91
C ILE A 201 6.86 16.08 -24.40
N VAL A 202 6.27 14.91 -24.69
CA VAL A 202 5.87 14.55 -26.05
C VAL A 202 4.36 14.35 -26.07
N GLY A 203 3.63 15.45 -26.07
CA GLY A 203 2.22 15.45 -26.47
C GLY A 203 2.15 15.49 -27.99
N ILE A 204 1.77 14.38 -28.63
CA ILE A 204 1.37 14.41 -30.04
C ILE A 204 0.05 15.18 -30.08
N ARG A 205 0.10 16.44 -30.54
CA ARG A 205 -1.12 17.15 -30.94
C ARG A 205 -1.66 16.44 -32.17
N GLU A 206 -2.91 15.99 -32.15
CA GLU A 206 -3.59 15.63 -33.39
C GLU A 206 -3.51 16.83 -34.36
N PRO A 207 -3.20 16.62 -35.65
CA PRO A 207 -3.35 17.69 -36.63
C PRO A 207 -4.82 18.10 -36.62
N GLY A 208 -5.08 19.38 -36.35
CA GLY A 208 -6.43 19.91 -36.20
C GLY A 208 -7.36 19.52 -37.35
N LYS A 209 -8.61 19.21 -37.00
CA LYS A 209 -9.73 19.24 -37.94
C LYS A 209 -10.09 20.68 -38.30
#